data_AF-A0A944NA26-F1
#
_entry.id   AF-A0A944NA26-F1
#
_cell.length_a   1.000
_cell.length_b   1.000
_cell.length_c   1.000
_cell.angle_alpha   90.00
_cell.angle_beta   90.00
_cell.angle_gamma   90.00
#
_symmetry.space_group_name_H-M   'P 1'
#
loop_
_entity.id
_entity.type
_entity.pdbx_description
1 polymer ?
#
loop_
_entity_poly.entity_id
_entity_poly.type
_entity_poly.pdbx_seq_one_letter_code
_entity_poly.pdbx_strand_id
1 'polypeptide(L)'
;MNEQSVYLHRILVVIKLDADRLFERISERYPEYIGIYSLKRTRDHFSRIFDNRFSQLEIRELAVIAPELNVALDNFYSLSEQMNWYLYTTEDLPQAMSDRVLRYISELKSMLETINIHIEAELSS
;
A
#
# COMPACT_ATOMS: atom_id res chain seq x y z
N MET A 1 5.49 -29.75 -7.63
CA MET A 1 5.92 -28.42 -7.16
C MET A 1 6.87 -28.62 -5.99
N ASN A 2 8.08 -28.05 -6.04
CA ASN A 2 9.03 -28.07 -4.92
C ASN A 2 8.39 -27.34 -3.71
N GLU A 3 8.66 -27.76 -2.47
CA GLU A 3 8.18 -27.10 -1.24
C GLU A 3 8.49 -25.60 -1.23
N GLN A 4 9.68 -25.22 -1.70
CA GLN A 4 10.09 -23.81 -1.81
C GLN A 4 9.24 -23.02 -2.81
N SER A 5 8.81 -23.65 -3.91
CA SER A 5 7.93 -23.04 -4.91
C SER A 5 6.50 -22.88 -4.38
N VAL A 6 6.00 -23.85 -3.60
CA VAL A 6 4.70 -23.73 -2.91
C VAL A 6 4.74 -22.57 -1.89
N TYR A 7 5.84 -22.45 -1.16
CA TYR A 7 6.03 -21.41 -0.16
C TYR A 7 6.08 -20.01 -0.78
N LEU A 8 6.90 -19.81 -1.82
CA LEU A 8 6.95 -18.56 -2.58
C LEU A 8 5.57 -18.18 -3.14
N HIS A 9 4.87 -19.13 -3.78
CA HIS A 9 3.54 -18.89 -4.32
C HIS A 9 2.56 -18.36 -3.25
N ARG A 10 2.58 -18.95 -2.04
CA ARG A 10 1.75 -18.49 -0.92
C ARG A 10 2.12 -17.08 -0.46
N ILE A 11 3.41 -16.77 -0.37
CA ILE A 11 3.90 -15.43 -0.02
C ILE A 11 3.39 -14.40 -1.05
N LEU A 12 3.59 -14.66 -2.34
CA LEU A 12 3.18 -13.76 -3.42
C LEU A 12 1.67 -13.49 -3.40
N VAL A 13 0.85 -14.52 -3.16
CA VAL A 13 -0.61 -14.37 -3.02
C VAL A 13 -0.97 -13.51 -1.81
N VAL A 14 -0.32 -13.72 -0.66
CA VAL A 14 -0.57 -12.91 0.55
C VAL A 14 -0.18 -11.45 0.32
N ILE A 15 0.96 -11.20 -0.33
CA ILE A 15 1.44 -9.85 -0.66
C ILE A 15 0.47 -9.14 -1.60
N LYS A 16 0.02 -9.81 -2.66
CA LYS A 16 -0.97 -9.27 -3.60
C LYS A 16 -2.24 -8.84 -2.87
N LEU A 17 -2.80 -9.74 -2.06
CA LEU A 17 -4.00 -9.46 -1.28
C LEU A 17 -3.80 -8.30 -0.30
N ASP A 18 -2.63 -8.18 0.33
CA ASP A 18 -2.35 -7.08 1.25
C ASP A 18 -2.28 -5.73 0.53
N ALA A 19 -1.54 -5.68 -0.58
CA ALA A 19 -1.38 -4.46 -1.40
C ALA A 19 -2.72 -4.00 -2.00
N ASP A 20 -3.50 -4.93 -2.57
CA ASP A 20 -4.83 -4.65 -3.12
C ASP A 20 -5.77 -4.09 -2.02
N ARG A 21 -5.78 -4.73 -0.84
CA ARG A 21 -6.64 -4.31 0.27
C ARG A 21 -6.22 -2.99 0.88
N LEU A 22 -4.91 -2.69 0.94
CA LEU A 22 -4.41 -1.40 1.39
C LEU A 22 -4.84 -0.30 0.42
N PHE A 23 -4.65 -0.52 -0.88
CA PHE A 23 -5.07 0.43 -1.90
C PHE A 23 -6.59 0.66 -1.90
N GLU A 24 -7.39 -0.41 -1.81
CA GLU A 24 -8.85 -0.32 -1.70
C GLU A 24 -9.26 0.56 -0.50
N ARG A 25 -8.67 0.34 0.68
CA ARG A 25 -8.94 1.18 1.86
C ARG A 25 -8.58 2.63 1.64
N ILE A 26 -7.40 2.91 1.09
CA ILE A 26 -6.90 4.28 0.87
C ILE A 26 -7.77 5.01 -0.15
N SER A 27 -8.11 4.35 -1.26
CA SER A 27 -8.80 4.96 -2.39
C SER A 27 -10.31 5.04 -2.21
N GLU A 28 -10.97 3.97 -1.76
CA GLU A 28 -12.43 3.97 -1.66
C GLU A 28 -12.94 4.73 -0.44
N ARG A 29 -12.19 4.73 0.67
CA ARG A 29 -12.57 5.45 1.89
C ARG A 29 -12.12 6.91 1.89
N TYR A 30 -11.46 7.36 0.82
CA TYR A 30 -10.99 8.73 0.65
C TYR A 30 -12.03 9.81 0.97
N PRO A 31 -13.24 9.76 0.38
CA PRO A 31 -14.23 10.79 0.65
C PRO A 31 -14.63 10.85 2.13
N GLU A 32 -14.62 9.69 2.80
CA GLU A 32 -15.00 9.55 4.20
C GLU A 32 -13.94 10.15 5.13
N TYR A 33 -12.68 9.70 5.02
CA TYR A 33 -11.64 10.15 5.96
C TYR A 33 -11.24 11.62 5.76
N ILE A 34 -11.31 12.14 4.53
CA ILE A 34 -11.11 13.58 4.29
C ILE A 34 -12.31 14.40 4.75
N GLY A 35 -13.53 13.89 4.57
CA GLY A 35 -14.74 14.52 5.09
C GLY A 35 -14.71 14.66 6.62
N ILE A 36 -14.32 13.59 7.33
CA ILE A 36 -14.15 13.59 8.79
C ILE A 36 -13.09 14.62 9.20
N TYR A 37 -11.92 14.65 8.55
CA TYR A 37 -10.88 15.63 8.85
C TYR A 37 -11.37 17.06 8.63
N SER A 38 -12.06 17.32 7.52
CA SER A 38 -12.56 18.66 7.18
C SER A 38 -13.56 19.20 8.20
N LEU A 39 -14.44 18.33 8.71
CA LEU A 39 -15.49 18.68 9.67
C LEU A 39 -14.99 18.74 11.12
N LYS A 40 -14.23 17.73 11.54
CA LYS A 40 -13.87 17.51 12.95
C LYS A 40 -12.44 17.89 13.29
N ARG A 41 -11.57 18.06 12.29
CA ARG A 41 -10.13 18.35 12.45
C ARG A 41 -9.37 17.32 13.32
N THR A 42 -9.93 16.13 13.51
CA THR A 42 -9.26 14.99 14.16
C THR A 42 -8.47 14.18 13.13
N ARG A 43 -7.47 13.43 13.61
CA ARG A 43 -6.57 12.56 12.83
C ARG A 43 -6.63 11.09 13.26
N ASP A 44 -7.41 10.77 14.29
CA ASP A 44 -7.42 9.44 14.92
C ASP A 44 -7.86 8.33 13.96
N HIS A 45 -8.71 8.66 13.01
CA HIS A 45 -9.30 7.74 12.04
C HIS A 45 -8.34 7.32 10.92
N PHE A 46 -7.18 7.96 10.77
CA PHE A 46 -6.23 7.62 9.70
C PHE A 46 -5.50 6.30 9.95
N SER A 47 -5.14 5.98 11.20
CA SER A 47 -4.43 4.75 11.58
C SER A 47 -5.00 3.48 10.91
N ARG A 48 -6.32 3.27 11.04
CA ARG A 48 -7.03 2.10 10.48
C ARG A 48 -7.05 2.02 8.94
N ILE A 49 -6.71 3.10 8.25
CA ILE A 49 -6.67 3.14 6.78
C ILE A 49 -5.36 2.53 6.28
N PHE A 50 -4.25 2.84 6.94
CA PHE A 50 -2.89 2.53 6.48
C PHE A 50 -2.27 1.26 7.07
N ASP A 51 -2.97 0.58 7.99
CA ASP A 51 -2.54 -0.71 8.52
C ASP A 51 -2.27 -1.71 7.37
N ASN A 52 -1.15 -2.43 7.41
CA ASN A 52 -0.76 -3.41 6.39
C ASN A 52 0.08 -4.54 7.01
N ARG A 53 0.20 -5.67 6.30
CA ARG A 53 0.92 -6.86 6.75
C ARG A 53 2.32 -6.97 6.17
N PHE A 54 2.65 -6.19 5.13
CA PHE A 54 3.99 -6.19 4.55
C PHE A 54 5.08 -5.83 5.57
N SER A 55 4.80 -4.88 6.46
CA SER A 55 5.68 -4.53 7.59
C SER A 55 5.96 -5.67 8.57
N GLN A 56 5.20 -6.76 8.50
CA GLN A 56 5.34 -7.94 9.36
C GLN A 56 6.12 -9.08 8.69
N LEU A 57 6.53 -8.93 7.43
CA LEU A 57 7.33 -9.93 6.74
C LEU A 57 8.76 -9.97 7.31
N GLU A 58 9.28 -11.17 7.50
CA GLU A 58 10.64 -11.42 7.91
C GLU A 58 11.61 -11.38 6.72
N ILE A 59 12.89 -11.09 6.99
CA ILE A 59 13.96 -11.05 5.97
C ILE A 59 14.01 -12.35 5.15
N ARG A 60 13.74 -13.51 5.78
CA ARG A 60 13.74 -14.81 5.09
C ARG A 60 12.65 -14.91 4.01
N GLU A 61 11.52 -14.23 4.19
CA GLU A 61 10.41 -14.20 3.24
C GLU A 61 10.72 -13.25 2.09
N LEU A 62 11.33 -12.10 2.40
CA LEU A 62 11.78 -11.14 1.38
C LEU A 62 12.93 -11.69 0.52
N ALA A 63 13.80 -12.52 1.11
CA ALA A 63 14.97 -13.08 0.42
C ALA A 63 14.62 -14.06 -0.70
N VAL A 64 13.40 -14.61 -0.73
CA VAL A 64 12.95 -15.54 -1.79
C VAL A 64 12.18 -14.84 -2.92
N ILE A 65 11.87 -13.56 -2.76
CA ILE A 65 11.15 -12.74 -3.73
C ILE A 65 12.16 -12.15 -4.74
N ALA A 66 11.76 -12.00 -6.01
CA ALA A 66 12.63 -11.36 -6.99
C ALA A 66 13.03 -9.94 -6.55
N PRO A 67 14.29 -9.53 -6.76
CA PRO A 67 14.77 -8.20 -6.39
C PRO A 67 13.91 -7.06 -6.94
N GLU A 68 13.44 -7.18 -8.19
CA GLU A 68 12.61 -6.19 -8.85
C GLU A 68 11.24 -6.04 -8.17
N LEU A 69 10.65 -7.17 -7.76
CA LEU A 69 9.40 -7.16 -7.00
C LEU A 69 9.61 -6.57 -5.60
N ASN A 70 10.71 -6.90 -4.92
CA ASN A 70 11.05 -6.26 -3.64
C ASN A 70 11.14 -4.74 -3.75
N VAL A 71 11.76 -4.21 -4.81
CA VAL A 71 11.81 -2.76 -5.07
C VAL A 71 10.42 -2.17 -5.34
N ALA A 72 9.59 -2.86 -6.13
CA ALA A 72 8.22 -2.41 -6.39
C ALA A 72 7.37 -2.36 -5.11
N LEU A 73 7.51 -3.36 -4.24
CA LEU A 73 6.84 -3.42 -2.94
C LEU A 73 7.33 -2.30 -2.02
N ASP A 74 8.63 -2.13 -1.89
CA ASP A 74 9.23 -1.06 -1.05
C ASP A 74 8.72 0.32 -1.46
N ASN A 75 8.69 0.62 -2.76
CA ASN A 75 8.18 1.89 -3.28
C ASN A 75 6.69 2.10 -2.91
N PHE A 76 5.85 1.09 -3.09
CA PHE A 76 4.42 1.16 -2.79
C PHE A 76 4.16 1.39 -1.30
N TYR A 77 4.76 0.56 -0.44
CA TYR A 77 4.55 0.68 1.00
C TYR A 77 5.18 1.95 1.58
N SER A 78 6.34 2.38 1.07
CA SER A 78 6.95 3.66 1.45
C SER A 78 6.06 4.85 1.07
N LEU A 79 5.45 4.85 -0.13
CA LEU A 79 4.53 5.91 -0.53
C LEU A 79 3.28 5.94 0.36
N SER A 80 2.77 4.75 0.73
CA SER A 80 1.63 4.63 1.65
C SER A 80 1.95 5.19 3.04
N GLU A 81 3.16 4.94 3.55
CA GLU A 81 3.64 5.48 4.82
C GLU A 81 3.84 7.00 4.74
N GLN A 82 4.43 7.49 3.66
CA GLN A 82 4.59 8.94 3.42
C GLN A 82 3.24 9.66 3.39
N MET A 83 2.24 9.07 2.73
CA MET A 83 0.87 9.59 2.72
C MET A 83 0.26 9.62 4.12
N ASN A 84 0.43 8.53 4.88
CA ASN A 84 -0.03 8.46 6.27
C ASN A 84 0.62 9.57 7.12
N TRP A 85 1.95 9.69 7.05
CA TRP A 85 2.70 10.73 7.75
C TRP A 85 2.23 12.13 7.38
N TYR A 86 2.03 12.40 6.08
CA TYR A 86 1.50 13.67 5.59
C TYR A 86 0.15 14.00 6.23
N LEU A 87 -0.79 13.06 6.26
CA LEU A 87 -2.11 13.26 6.87
C LEU A 87 -2.04 13.55 8.37
N TYR A 88 -1.07 12.96 9.07
CA TYR A 88 -0.87 13.20 10.50
C TYR A 88 -0.22 14.54 10.81
N THR A 89 0.64 15.05 9.93
CA THR A 89 1.51 16.20 10.25
C THR A 89 1.14 17.48 9.52
N THR A 90 0.39 17.40 8.44
CA THR A 90 0.10 18.58 7.63
C THR A 90 -0.82 19.58 8.34
N GLU A 91 -0.57 20.86 8.08
CA GLU A 91 -1.41 22.00 8.43
C GLU A 91 -2.18 22.54 7.22
N ASP A 92 -2.12 21.82 6.09
CA ASP A 92 -2.75 22.23 4.85
C ASP A 92 -4.27 22.44 4.98
N LEU A 93 -4.78 23.40 4.22
CA LEU A 93 -6.22 23.59 4.03
C LEU A 93 -6.85 22.31 3.43
N PRO A 94 -8.12 22.00 3.74
CA PRO A 94 -8.77 20.77 3.27
C PRO A 94 -8.65 20.53 1.77
N GLN A 95 -8.77 21.58 0.95
CA GLN A 95 -8.63 21.46 -0.51
C GLN A 95 -7.22 21.03 -0.93
N ALA A 96 -6.19 21.68 -0.39
CA ALA A 96 -4.80 21.35 -0.71
C ALA A 96 -4.43 19.93 -0.25
N MET A 97 -4.97 19.52 0.91
CA MET A 97 -4.87 18.14 1.40
C MET A 97 -5.55 17.15 0.46
N SER A 98 -6.81 17.40 0.09
CA SER A 98 -7.57 16.61 -0.87
C SER A 98 -6.78 16.42 -2.17
N ASP A 99 -6.29 17.49 -2.76
CA ASP A 99 -5.55 17.45 -4.02
C ASP A 99 -4.25 16.64 -3.89
N ARG A 100 -3.55 16.74 -2.74
CA ARG A 100 -2.33 15.96 -2.50
C ARG A 100 -2.62 14.49 -2.30
N VAL A 101 -3.67 14.15 -1.55
CA VAL A 101 -4.11 12.77 -1.37
C VAL A 101 -4.49 12.13 -2.70
N LEU A 102 -5.22 12.84 -3.56
CA LEU A 102 -5.57 12.31 -4.89
C LEU A 102 -4.33 12.01 -5.75
N ARG A 103 -3.26 12.81 -5.62
CA ARG A 103 -1.97 12.49 -6.26
C ARG A 103 -1.34 11.22 -5.69
N TYR A 104 -1.28 11.10 -4.36
CA TYR A 104 -0.82 9.86 -3.72
C TYR A 104 -1.61 8.63 -4.17
N ILE A 105 -2.94 8.72 -4.24
CA ILE A 105 -3.80 7.63 -4.71
C ILE A 105 -3.46 7.27 -6.16
N SER A 106 -3.28 8.26 -7.04
CA SER A 106 -2.90 8.02 -8.44
C SER A 106 -1.54 7.32 -8.55
N GLU A 107 -0.55 7.75 -7.77
CA GLU A 107 0.80 7.15 -7.76
C GLU A 107 0.79 5.74 -7.18
N LEU A 108 0.08 5.52 -6.07
CA LEU A 108 -0.12 4.19 -5.47
C LEU A 108 -0.78 3.23 -6.46
N LYS A 109 -1.74 3.70 -7.25
CA LYS A 109 -2.39 2.89 -8.28
C LYS A 109 -1.39 2.38 -9.31
N SER A 110 -0.54 3.25 -9.85
CA SER A 110 0.49 2.86 -10.82
C SER A 110 1.53 1.90 -10.23
N MET A 111 1.91 2.09 -8.96
CA MET A 111 2.79 1.15 -8.26
C MET A 111 2.13 -0.21 -8.03
N LEU A 112 0.83 -0.24 -7.68
CA LEU A 112 0.07 -1.48 -7.53
C LEU A 112 -0.04 -2.25 -8.85
N GLU A 113 -0.28 -1.54 -9.96
CA GLU A 113 -0.28 -2.13 -11.30
C GLU A 113 1.09 -2.78 -11.61
N THR A 114 2.19 -2.13 -11.23
CA THR A 114 3.55 -2.67 -11.39
C THR A 114 3.76 -3.93 -10.55
N ILE A 115 3.35 -3.92 -9.27
CA ILE A 115 3.41 -5.09 -8.38
C ILE A 115 2.63 -6.26 -8.99
N ASN A 116 1.41 -6.01 -9.48
CA ASN A 116 0.57 -7.04 -10.05
C ASN A 116 1.18 -7.68 -11.30
N ILE A 117 1.82 -6.89 -12.17
CA ILE A 117 2.56 -7.40 -13.33
C ILE A 117 3.69 -8.35 -12.89
N HIS A 118 4.50 -7.94 -11.89
CA HIS A 118 5.59 -8.77 -11.39
C HIS A 118 5.10 -10.07 -10.76
N ILE A 119 4.08 -9.98 -9.90
CA ILE A 119 3.48 -11.16 -9.24
C ILE A 119 2.87 -12.12 -10.27
N GLU A 120 2.14 -11.60 -11.27
CA GLU A 120 1.54 -12.46 -12.30
C GLU A 120 2.57 -13.16 -13.18
N ALA A 121 3.68 -12.49 -13.49
CA ALA A 121 4.81 -13.11 -14.19
C ALA A 121 5.43 -14.24 -13.35
N GLU A 122 5.64 -14.03 -12.05
CA GLU A 122 6.19 -15.07 -11.16
C GLU A 122 5.22 -16.23 -10.93
N LEU A 123 3.92 -15.97 -10.78
CA LEU A 123 2.91 -17.01 -10.54
C LEU A 123 2.63 -17.88 -11.78
N SER A 124 2.91 -17.35 -12.97
CA SER A 124 2.70 -18.04 -14.26
C SER A 124 3.94 -18.80 -14.76
N SER A 125 5.09 -18.61 -14.09
CA SER A 125 6.36 -19.26 -14.39
C SER A 125 6.50 -20.61 -13.68
#